data_AF-A0A446C368-F1
#
_entry.id   AF-A0A446C368-F1
#
_cell.length_a   1.000
_cell.length_b   1.000
_cell.length_c   1.000
_cell.angle_alpha   90.00
_cell.angle_beta   90.00
_cell.angle_gamma   90.00
#
_symmetry.space_group_name_H-M   'P 1'
#
loop_
_entity.id
_entity.type
_entity.pdbx_description
1 polymer ?
#
loop_
_entity_poly.entity_id
_entity_poly.type
_entity_poly.pdbx_seq_one_letter_code
_entity_poly.pdbx_strand_id
1 'polypeptide(L)'
;MTAHIAYPLASLPVAAASSVKKDGWRGMMRALAAEGKLLITNHNQPEAVILSTAEYTRLVEAAQAARNASPDPLVELRRRFDERLAVLAEDAAGDALRSAMRSPGQLGGRVKAGSTF
;
A
#
# COMPACT_ATOMS: atom_id res chain seq x y z
N MET A 1 -1.42 -11.83 4.51
CA MET A 1 -2.30 -12.15 3.36
C MET A 1 -1.48 -11.95 2.09
N THR A 2 -1.08 -13.06 1.48
CA THR A 2 -0.19 -13.12 0.32
C THR A 2 -0.97 -12.73 -0.93
N ALA A 3 -0.59 -11.63 -1.58
CA ALA A 3 -1.15 -11.23 -2.86
C ALA A 3 -0.73 -12.25 -3.93
N HIS A 4 -1.59 -13.24 -4.19
CA HIS A 4 -1.47 -14.15 -5.33
C HIS A 4 -1.87 -13.43 -6.62
N ILE A 5 -1.01 -12.54 -7.10
CA ILE A 5 -1.02 -12.17 -8.52
C ILE A 5 0.40 -12.35 -9.07
N ALA A 6 0.92 -13.55 -8.88
CA ALA A 6 1.97 -14.08 -9.74
C ALA A 6 1.32 -15.22 -10.53
N TYR A 7 0.55 -14.87 -11.55
CA TYR A 7 0.26 -15.83 -12.60
C TYR A 7 1.63 -16.17 -13.21
N PRO A 8 2.13 -17.42 -13.12
CA PRO A 8 3.44 -17.73 -13.65
C PRO A 8 3.41 -17.42 -15.14
N LEU A 9 4.28 -16.53 -15.60
CA LEU A 9 4.36 -16.09 -17.00
C LEU A 9 4.41 -17.28 -17.98
N ALA A 10 4.94 -18.42 -17.51
CA ALA A 10 4.98 -19.70 -18.21
C ALA A 10 3.60 -20.28 -18.60
N SER A 11 2.50 -19.80 -18.00
CA SER A 11 1.13 -20.25 -18.30
C SER A 11 0.42 -19.38 -19.35
N LEU A 12 1.04 -18.27 -19.77
CA LEU A 12 0.47 -17.40 -20.79
C LEU A 12 0.78 -17.94 -22.20
N PRO A 13 -0.18 -17.87 -23.13
CA PRO A 13 0.08 -18.16 -24.53
C PRO A 13 1.23 -17.28 -25.06
N VAL A 14 2.23 -17.92 -25.65
CA VAL A 14 3.46 -17.26 -26.10
C VAL A 14 3.36 -16.90 -27.58
N ALA A 15 3.58 -15.62 -27.89
CA ALA A 15 3.84 -15.15 -29.24
C ALA A 15 5.31 -14.72 -29.34
N ALA A 16 6.12 -15.52 -30.03
CA ALA A 16 7.50 -15.15 -30.31
C ALA A 16 7.53 -13.87 -31.17
N ALA A 17 8.51 -12.99 -30.92
CA ALA A 17 8.71 -11.76 -31.69
C ALA A 17 8.87 -12.01 -33.21
N SER A 18 9.30 -13.22 -33.59
CA SER A 18 9.34 -13.67 -34.99
C SER A 18 7.96 -13.94 -35.60
N SER A 19 7.01 -14.45 -34.83
CA SER A 19 5.60 -14.62 -35.24
C SER A 19 4.90 -13.28 -35.39
N VAL A 20 5.23 -12.30 -34.53
CA VAL A 20 4.76 -10.91 -34.67
C VAL A 20 5.18 -10.32 -36.02
N LYS A 21 6.40 -10.61 -36.48
CA LYS A 21 6.90 -10.16 -37.79
C LYS A 21 6.27 -10.89 -38.98
N LYS A 22 5.87 -12.16 -38.81
CA LYS A 22 5.29 -13.00 -39.88
C LYS A 22 3.77 -12.81 -40.05
N ASP A 23 3.01 -12.90 -38.97
CA ASP A 23 1.54 -12.80 -39.00
C ASP A 23 1.04 -11.35 -38.94
N GLY A 24 1.95 -10.43 -38.60
CA GLY A 24 1.70 -9.01 -38.46
C GLY A 24 0.76 -8.69 -37.29
N TRP A 25 0.47 -7.41 -37.13
CA TRP A 25 -0.41 -6.90 -36.07
C TRP A 25 -1.79 -7.58 -36.07
N ARG A 26 -2.35 -7.88 -37.25
CA ARG A 26 -3.69 -8.47 -37.39
C ARG A 26 -3.78 -9.90 -36.84
N GLY A 27 -2.76 -10.73 -37.05
CA GLY A 27 -2.72 -12.08 -36.48
C GLY A 27 -2.62 -12.04 -34.95
N MET A 28 -1.85 -11.10 -34.43
CA MET A 28 -1.70 -10.87 -33.01
C MET A 28 -3.01 -10.44 -32.35
N MET A 29 -3.76 -9.52 -32.98
CA MET A 29 -5.08 -9.09 -32.47
C MET A 29 -6.11 -10.23 -32.48
N ARG A 30 -6.04 -11.17 -33.43
CA ARG A 30 -6.91 -12.37 -33.44
C ARG A 30 -6.59 -13.30 -32.26
N ALA A 31 -5.30 -13.56 -32.01
CA ALA A 31 -4.88 -14.36 -30.87
C ALA A 31 -5.26 -13.67 -29.54
N LEU A 32 -5.10 -12.35 -29.45
CA LEU A 32 -5.49 -11.56 -28.28
C LEU A 32 -7.00 -11.56 -28.05
N ALA A 33 -7.81 -11.57 -29.11
CA ALA A 33 -9.26 -11.65 -29.01
C ALA A 33 -9.74 -13.02 -28.49
N ALA A 34 -9.01 -14.10 -28.77
CA ALA A 34 -9.33 -15.44 -28.29
C ALA A 34 -8.85 -15.66 -26.84
N GLU A 35 -7.61 -15.28 -26.54
CA GLU A 35 -6.92 -15.63 -25.29
C GLU A 35 -6.97 -14.50 -24.24
N GLY A 36 -7.26 -13.27 -24.66
CA GLY A 36 -7.31 -12.08 -23.80
C GLY A 36 -5.96 -11.57 -23.30
N LYS A 37 -4.90 -12.39 -23.34
CA LYS A 37 -3.53 -12.12 -22.86
C LYS A 37 -2.50 -12.83 -23.73
N LEU A 38 -1.39 -12.18 -24.04
CA LEU A 38 -0.29 -12.77 -24.81
C LEU A 38 1.05 -12.40 -24.20
N LEU A 39 1.94 -13.39 -24.05
CA LEU A 39 3.33 -13.16 -23.69
C LEU A 39 4.18 -13.00 -24.95
N ILE A 40 4.87 -11.86 -25.07
CA ILE A 40 5.83 -11.61 -26.13
C ILE A 40 7.21 -12.03 -25.64
N THR A 41 7.87 -12.89 -26.42
CA THR A 41 9.23 -13.33 -26.15
C THR A 41 10.19 -12.95 -27.26
N ASN A 42 11.43 -12.64 -26.88
CA ASN A 42 12.55 -12.47 -27.79
C ASN A 42 13.65 -13.45 -27.40
N HIS A 43 14.21 -14.19 -28.37
CA HIS A 43 15.17 -15.25 -28.07
C HIS A 43 14.73 -16.18 -26.91
N ASN A 44 13.43 -16.51 -26.87
CA ASN A 44 12.79 -17.31 -25.82
C ASN A 44 12.80 -16.69 -24.40
N GLN A 45 13.15 -15.40 -24.28
CA GLN A 45 13.06 -14.62 -23.05
C GLN A 45 11.80 -13.76 -23.05
N PRO A 46 10.99 -13.78 -21.98
CA PRO A 46 9.86 -12.86 -21.78
C PRO A 46 10.29 -11.39 -21.87
N GLU A 47 9.69 -10.61 -22.76
CA GLU A 47 9.96 -9.16 -22.87
C GLU A 47 8.74 -8.31 -22.50
N ALA A 48 7.54 -8.71 -22.92
CA ALA A 48 6.33 -7.93 -22.69
C ALA A 48 5.09 -8.82 -22.60
N VAL A 49 4.03 -8.32 -21.97
CA VAL A 49 2.69 -8.94 -22.00
C VAL A 49 1.72 -7.96 -22.66
N ILE A 50 0.97 -8.44 -23.64
CA ILE A 50 -0.13 -7.70 -24.27
C ILE A 50 -1.43 -8.18 -23.67
N LEU A 51 -2.25 -7.24 -23.21
CA LEU A 51 -3.57 -7.51 -22.64
C LEU A 51 -4.64 -6.87 -23.53
N SER A 52 -5.79 -7.54 -23.64
CA SER A 52 -6.99 -6.87 -24.09
C SER A 52 -7.35 -5.73 -23.13
N THR A 53 -8.04 -4.70 -23.62
CA THR A 53 -8.47 -3.58 -22.76
C THR A 53 -9.37 -4.07 -21.62
N ALA A 54 -10.23 -5.05 -21.86
CA ALA A 54 -11.08 -5.65 -20.84
C ALA A 54 -10.27 -6.31 -19.71
N GLU A 55 -9.24 -7.09 -20.03
CA GLU A 55 -8.38 -7.72 -19.03
C GLU A 55 -7.52 -6.70 -18.29
N TYR A 56 -7.03 -5.66 -18.99
CA TYR A 56 -6.32 -4.56 -18.35
C TYR A 56 -7.22 -3.82 -17.35
N THR A 57 -8.45 -3.47 -17.74
CA THR A 57 -9.42 -2.80 -16.86
C THR A 57 -9.70 -3.64 -15.61
N ARG A 58 -9.97 -4.94 -15.78
CA ARG A 58 -10.17 -5.86 -14.64
C ARG A 58 -8.98 -5.90 -13.69
N LEU A 59 -7.76 -5.92 -14.23
CA LEU A 59 -6.54 -5.91 -13.42
C LEU A 59 -6.40 -4.60 -12.64
N VAL A 60 -6.66 -3.46 -13.28
CA VAL A 60 -6.62 -2.14 -12.63
C VAL A 60 -7.67 -2.05 -11.52
N GLU A 61 -8.90 -2.46 -11.78
CA GLU A 61 -10.00 -2.48 -10.81
C GLU A 61 -9.67 -3.39 -9.62
N ALA A 62 -9.18 -4.60 -9.86
CA ALA A 62 -8.77 -5.52 -8.79
C ALA A 62 -7.63 -4.93 -7.94
N ALA A 63 -6.65 -4.28 -8.57
CA ALA A 63 -5.55 -3.63 -7.85
C ALA A 63 -6.03 -2.41 -7.04
N GLN A 64 -7.00 -1.65 -7.54
CA GLN A 64 -7.62 -0.55 -6.79
C GLN A 64 -8.44 -1.08 -5.60
N ALA A 65 -9.26 -2.10 -5.82
CA ALA A 65 -10.02 -2.74 -4.75
C ALA A 65 -9.11 -3.29 -3.65
N ALA A 66 -8.02 -3.97 -4.01
CA ALA A 66 -7.04 -4.48 -3.05
C ALA A 66 -6.33 -3.38 -2.26
N ARG A 67 -6.00 -2.25 -2.90
CA ARG A 67 -5.45 -1.06 -2.22
C ARG A 67 -6.45 -0.47 -1.23
N ASN A 68 -7.72 -0.36 -1.62
CA ASN A 68 -8.77 0.20 -0.77
C ASN A 68 -9.18 -0.75 0.37
N ALA A 69 -9.02 -2.06 0.17
CA ALA A 69 -9.25 -3.07 1.19
C ALA A 69 -8.11 -3.17 2.21
N SER A 70 -6.94 -2.59 1.91
CA SER A 70 -5.86 -2.49 2.89
C SER A 70 -6.22 -1.41 3.90
N PRO A 71 -6.33 -1.73 5.20
CA PRO A 71 -6.62 -0.73 6.22
C PRO A 71 -5.60 0.39 6.13
N ASP A 72 -6.06 1.64 5.98
CA ASP A 72 -5.15 2.78 5.97
C ASP A 72 -4.43 2.83 7.33
N PRO A 73 -3.10 2.59 7.37
CA PRO A 73 -2.36 2.56 8.63
C PRO A 73 -2.45 3.89 9.38
N LEU A 74 -2.75 4.99 8.69
CA LEU A 74 -2.92 6.31 9.30
C LEU A 74 -4.25 6.44 10.05
N VAL A 75 -5.29 5.70 9.67
CA VAL A 75 -6.60 5.78 10.35
C VAL A 75 -6.47 5.27 11.79
N GLU A 76 -5.81 4.13 12.00
CA GLU A 76 -5.60 3.60 13.35
C GLU A 76 -4.66 4.49 14.17
N LEU A 77 -3.61 5.05 13.54
CA LEU A 77 -2.72 6.00 14.22
C LEU A 77 -3.47 7.26 14.64
N ARG A 78 -4.31 7.80 13.75
CA ARG A 78 -5.14 8.98 14.02
C ARG A 78 -6.12 8.72 15.15
N ARG A 79 -6.83 7.59 15.13
CA ARG A 79 -7.74 7.19 16.21
C ARG A 79 -7.06 7.19 17.57
N ARG A 80 -5.88 6.56 17.68
CA ARG A 80 -5.10 6.53 18.94
C ARG A 80 -4.61 7.90 19.38
N PHE A 81 -4.26 8.76 18.43
CA PHE A 81 -3.81 10.10 18.74
C PHE A 81 -4.98 10.95 19.26
N ASP A 82 -6.13 10.88 18.60
CA ASP A 82 -7.35 11.57 18.99
C ASP A 82 -7.84 11.10 20.37
N GLU A 83 -7.77 9.80 20.67
CA GLU A 83 -8.06 9.25 22.01
C GLU A 83 -7.15 9.81 23.10
N ARG A 84 -5.86 9.99 22.81
CA ARG A 84 -4.92 10.59 23.78
C ARG A 84 -5.19 12.07 23.99
N LEU A 85 -5.57 12.79 22.94
CA LEU A 85 -5.90 14.21 23.04
C LEU A 85 -7.26 14.46 23.68
N ALA A 86 -8.19 13.50 23.64
CA ALA A 86 -9.50 13.64 24.25
C ALA A 86 -9.43 13.97 25.74
N VAL A 87 -8.43 13.43 26.46
CA VAL A 87 -8.17 13.74 27.88
C VAL A 87 -7.89 15.23 28.10
N LEU A 88 -7.28 15.92 27.12
CA LEU A 88 -7.03 17.36 27.19
C LEU A 88 -8.27 18.21 26.92
N ALA A 89 -9.30 17.62 26.32
CA ALA A 89 -10.58 18.29 26.01
C ALA A 89 -11.61 18.13 27.14
N GLU A 90 -11.31 17.35 28.20
CA GLU A 90 -12.16 17.24 29.37
C GLU A 90 -12.24 18.57 30.12
N ASP A 91 -13.40 18.93 30.65
CA ASP A 91 -13.61 20.19 31.40
C ASP A 91 -12.64 20.32 32.59
N ALA A 92 -12.26 19.20 33.20
CA ALA A 92 -11.33 19.14 34.32
C ALA A 92 -9.84 19.17 33.91
N ALA A 93 -9.51 19.09 32.62
CA ALA A 93 -8.12 18.97 32.15
C ALA A 93 -7.26 20.17 32.56
N GLY A 94 -7.83 21.38 32.55
CA GLY A 94 -7.14 22.59 32.98
C GLY A 94 -6.81 22.59 34.47
N ASP A 95 -7.71 22.05 35.31
CA ASP A 95 -7.49 21.91 36.74
C ASP A 95 -6.50 20.79 37.07
N ALA A 96 -6.58 19.67 36.36
CA ALA A 96 -5.62 18.58 36.48
C ALA A 96 -4.19 19.03 36.13
N LEU A 97 -4.01 19.80 35.05
CA LEU A 97 -2.72 20.37 34.68
C LEU A 97 -2.19 21.33 35.74
N ARG A 98 -3.02 22.27 36.22
CA ARG A 98 -2.63 23.20 37.29
C ARG A 98 -2.27 22.47 38.58
N SER A 99 -2.98 21.40 38.91
CA SER A 99 -2.67 20.55 40.07
C SER A 99 -1.31 19.88 39.89
N ALA A 100 -1.03 19.29 38.74
CA ALA A 100 0.26 18.65 38.45
C ALA A 100 1.43 19.64 38.50
N MET A 101 1.26 20.86 37.99
CA MET A 101 2.29 21.91 38.07
C MET A 101 2.53 22.43 39.50
N ARG A 102 1.51 22.41 40.36
CA ARG A 102 1.62 22.82 41.77
C ARG A 102 2.08 21.68 42.68
N SER A 103 1.96 20.43 42.24
CA SER A 103 2.42 19.28 43.00
C SER A 103 3.94 19.33 43.16
N PRO A 104 4.47 19.28 44.40
CA PRO A 104 5.89 19.13 44.62
C PRO A 104 6.38 17.86 43.94
N GLY A 105 7.37 17.98 43.06
CA GLY A 105 8.00 16.81 42.46
C GLY A 105 8.59 15.91 43.56
N GLN A 106 8.28 14.61 43.53
CA GLN A 106 8.96 13.66 44.41
C GLN A 106 10.41 13.53 43.95
N LEU A 107 11.31 14.15 44.70
CA LEU A 107 12.74 14.08 44.46
C LEU A 107 13.25 12.82 45.15
N GLY A 108 13.49 11.77 44.38
CA GLY A 108 13.93 10.44 44.85
C GLY A 108 15.37 10.39 45.40
N GLY A 109 15.86 11.48 45.99
CA GLY A 109 17.22 11.58 46.49
C GLY A 109 17.59 12.98 46.99
N ARG A 110 18.85 13.15 47.42
CA ARG A 110 19.39 14.43 47.90
C ARG A 110 19.42 15.46 46.77
N VAL A 111 18.52 16.45 46.86
CA VAL A 111 18.52 17.62 45.97
C VAL A 111 19.65 18.57 46.37
N LYS A 112 20.46 18.97 45.39
CA LYS A 112 21.48 20.01 45.57
C LYS A 112 20.92 21.30 44.98
N ALA A 113 20.30 22.14 45.82
CA ALA A 113 19.94 23.49 45.40
C ALA A 113 21.25 24.26 45.13
N GLY A 114 21.39 24.84 43.94
CA GLY A 114 22.53 25.68 43.60
C GLY A 114 22.65 26.84 44.58
N SER A 115 23.86 27.12 45.04
CA SER A 115 24.14 28.17 46.02
C SER A 115 24.19 29.55 45.37
N THR A 116 23.04 30.12 45.02
CA THR A 116 22.90 31.56 44.73
C THR A 116 21.42 31.98 44.72
N PHE A 117 21.08 32.88 45.64
CA PHE A 117 20.04 33.92 45.49
C PHE A 117 20.74 35.27 45.56
#